data_AF-A0AAN0KJY0-F1
#
_entry.id   AF-A0AAN0KJY0-F1
#
_cell.length_a   1.000
_cell.length_b   1.000
_cell.length_c   1.000
_cell.angle_alpha   90.00
_cell.angle_beta   90.00
_cell.angle_gamma   90.00
#
_symmetry.space_group_name_H-M   'P 1'
#
loop_
_entity.id
_entity.type
_entity.pdbx_description
1 polymer ?
#
loop_
_entity_poly.entity_id
_entity_poly.type
_entity_poly.pdbx_seq_one_letter_code
_entity_poly.pdbx_strand_id
1 'polypeptide(L)'
;MPHLRFLAAASIALGLASAAHAQMEIPAGSEGSLGGGSQDLGCEAVTIAGSYALDGGTLQNAGAFLIETGGVLDAQGSIQLGSDFRNQGSLNAAASTMVFDGSCAAPGASLTVSGITTVANLTFSSSSGQSFVLPNGANIVVTGNLVLQGQPGQPLQITSASGQPATFTLGPGAQVTQQNVNLVNVYIGTPPSAAPVAVPVSGLGWTASLALLLSLLSWGALRSARIRSFLRTQP
;
A
#
# COMPACT_ATOMS: atom_id res chain seq x y z
N MET A 1 35.83 51.27 -32.34
CA MET A 1 34.98 50.79 -31.22
C MET A 1 34.66 49.29 -31.35
N PRO A 2 35.65 48.37 -31.24
CA PRO A 2 35.42 46.91 -31.41
C PRO A 2 34.91 46.19 -30.15
N HIS A 3 35.01 46.80 -28.96
CA HIS A 3 34.66 46.16 -27.68
C HIS A 3 33.14 46.05 -27.43
N LEU A 4 32.31 46.88 -28.09
CA LEU A 4 30.85 46.80 -27.95
C LEU A 4 30.23 45.56 -28.63
N ARG A 5 30.91 44.99 -29.64
CA ARG A 5 30.41 43.83 -30.39
C ARG A 5 30.66 42.51 -29.65
N PHE A 6 31.72 42.45 -28.82
CA PHE A 6 32.02 41.28 -28.01
C PHE A 6 31.12 41.15 -26.77
N LEU A 7 30.65 42.27 -26.20
CA LEU A 7 29.73 42.25 -25.05
C LEU A 7 28.30 41.81 -25.42
N ALA A 8 27.84 42.10 -26.64
CA ALA A 8 26.53 41.68 -27.13
C ALA A 8 26.47 40.18 -27.49
N ALA A 9 27.59 39.59 -27.92
CA ALA A 9 27.66 38.16 -28.23
C ALA A 9 27.66 37.28 -26.97
N ALA A 10 28.30 37.75 -25.89
CA ALA A 10 28.35 37.04 -24.61
C ALA A 10 26.99 36.99 -23.90
N SER A 11 26.14 38.02 -24.06
CA SER A 11 24.83 38.08 -23.41
C SER A 11 23.75 37.23 -24.09
N ILE A 12 23.93 36.87 -25.36
CA ILE A 12 23.02 35.96 -26.09
C ILE A 12 23.34 34.48 -25.74
N ALA A 13 24.60 34.13 -25.48
CA ALA A 13 24.99 32.76 -25.14
C ALA A 13 24.51 32.29 -23.76
N LEU A 14 24.28 33.20 -22.79
CA LEU A 14 23.71 32.86 -21.48
C LEU A 14 22.18 32.72 -21.48
N GLY A 15 21.49 33.10 -22.57
CA GLY A 15 20.03 33.00 -22.67
C GLY A 15 19.50 31.66 -23.21
N LEU A 16 20.39 30.78 -23.70
CA LEU A 16 20.03 29.51 -24.37
C LEU A 16 20.48 28.25 -23.61
N ALA A 17 21.08 28.40 -22.42
CA ALA A 17 21.34 27.27 -21.55
C ALA A 17 20.01 26.87 -20.86
N SER A 18 19.18 26.09 -21.56
CA SER A 18 18.12 25.33 -20.89
C SER A 18 18.78 24.45 -19.83
N ALA A 19 18.25 24.43 -18.61
CA ALA A 19 18.62 23.40 -17.64
C ALA A 19 18.35 22.04 -18.28
N ALA A 20 19.40 21.33 -18.68
CA ALA A 20 19.29 19.96 -19.12
C ALA A 20 19.01 19.14 -17.86
N HIS A 21 17.74 18.86 -17.59
CA HIS A 21 17.33 17.90 -16.58
C HIS A 21 17.87 16.53 -17.00
N ALA A 22 18.84 16.03 -16.24
CA ALA A 22 19.51 14.77 -16.52
C ALA A 22 18.65 13.64 -15.96
N GLN A 23 17.65 13.21 -16.72
CA GLN A 23 16.88 12.01 -16.39
C GLN A 23 17.76 10.76 -16.50
N MET A 24 17.57 9.80 -15.59
CA MET A 24 18.22 8.50 -15.67
C MET A 24 17.33 7.59 -16.52
N GLU A 25 17.85 7.15 -17.66
CA GLU A 25 17.13 6.25 -18.56
C GLU A 25 17.99 5.03 -18.86
N ILE A 26 17.41 3.84 -18.64
CA ILE A 26 17.99 2.55 -19.06
C ILE A 26 17.14 2.03 -20.21
N PRO A 27 17.55 2.22 -21.48
CA PRO A 27 16.74 1.88 -22.63
C PRO A 27 16.49 0.37 -22.77
N ALA A 28 15.44 -0.01 -23.49
CA ALA A 28 15.14 -1.39 -23.79
C ALA A 28 16.32 -2.09 -24.49
N GLY A 29 16.60 -3.33 -24.09
CA GLY A 29 17.74 -4.10 -24.59
C GLY A 29 19.11 -3.67 -24.03
N SER A 30 19.16 -2.66 -23.16
CA SER A 30 20.37 -2.28 -22.44
C SER A 30 20.44 -2.97 -21.08
N GLU A 31 21.66 -3.16 -20.60
CA GLU A 31 21.94 -3.63 -19.24
C GLU A 31 22.78 -2.57 -18.54
N GLY A 32 22.42 -2.25 -17.30
CA GLY A 32 23.15 -1.33 -16.44
C GLY A 32 23.27 -1.87 -15.03
N SER A 33 24.25 -1.37 -14.29
CA SER A 33 24.42 -1.69 -12.88
C SER A 33 25.03 -0.51 -12.12
N LEU A 34 24.63 -0.35 -10.86
CA LEU A 34 25.24 0.58 -9.92
C LEU A 34 26.53 0.00 -9.27
N GLY A 35 26.77 -1.30 -9.43
CA GLY A 35 27.97 -2.00 -8.96
C GLY A 35 28.16 -1.95 -7.44
N GLY A 36 27.08 -1.83 -6.67
CA GLY A 36 27.14 -1.65 -5.22
C GLY A 36 27.45 -0.22 -4.75
N GLY A 37 27.58 0.73 -5.68
CA GLY A 37 27.87 2.14 -5.38
C GLY A 37 26.67 2.91 -4.81
N SER A 38 26.87 4.20 -4.60
CA SER A 38 25.80 5.13 -4.23
C SER A 38 25.62 6.18 -5.32
N GLN A 39 24.37 6.43 -5.70
CA GLN A 39 24.01 7.48 -6.65
C GLN A 39 22.89 8.34 -6.09
N ASP A 40 23.10 9.65 -6.07
CA ASP A 40 22.08 10.64 -5.76
C ASP A 40 21.55 11.20 -7.08
N LEU A 41 20.23 11.16 -7.26
CA LEU A 41 19.56 11.61 -8.47
C LEU A 41 19.00 13.03 -8.34
N GLY A 42 19.10 13.67 -7.18
CA GLY A 42 18.68 15.06 -7.01
C GLY A 42 17.25 15.35 -7.45
N CYS A 43 16.35 14.38 -7.26
CA CYS A 43 14.94 14.42 -7.69
C CYS A 43 14.68 14.30 -9.18
N GLU A 44 15.66 13.86 -9.96
CA GLU A 44 15.49 13.55 -11.38
C GLU A 44 14.67 12.27 -11.59
N ALA A 45 13.96 12.22 -12.72
CA ALA A 45 13.14 11.08 -13.09
C ALA A 45 14.02 9.88 -13.49
N VAL A 46 13.52 8.68 -13.18
CA VAL A 46 14.16 7.40 -13.51
C VAL A 46 13.21 6.56 -14.35
N THR A 47 13.67 6.12 -15.52
CA THR A 47 12.94 5.19 -16.38
C THR A 47 13.79 3.97 -16.69
N ILE A 48 13.27 2.78 -16.40
CA ILE A 48 13.94 1.50 -16.64
C ILE A 48 13.11 0.69 -17.64
N ALA A 49 13.58 0.64 -18.88
CA ALA A 49 13.02 -0.17 -19.96
C ALA A 49 13.88 -1.40 -20.28
N GLY A 50 15.17 -1.34 -19.97
CA GLY A 50 16.12 -2.47 -20.02
C GLY A 50 16.24 -3.19 -18.68
N SER A 51 17.41 -3.77 -18.41
CA SER A 51 17.73 -4.40 -17.13
C SER A 51 18.68 -3.52 -16.32
N TYR A 52 18.36 -3.30 -15.04
CA TYR A 52 19.21 -2.53 -14.13
C TYR A 52 19.38 -3.26 -12.79
N ALA A 53 20.61 -3.35 -12.30
CA ALA A 53 20.92 -3.96 -11.01
C ALA A 53 21.56 -2.95 -10.05
N LEU A 54 21.12 -2.96 -8.79
CA LEU A 54 21.78 -2.14 -7.75
C LEU A 54 23.02 -2.81 -7.17
N ASP A 55 23.12 -4.14 -7.22
CA ASP A 55 24.24 -4.95 -6.72
C ASP A 55 24.64 -4.62 -5.26
N GLY A 56 23.63 -4.37 -4.40
CA GLY A 56 23.80 -3.97 -3.01
C GLY A 56 23.96 -2.46 -2.79
N GLY A 57 23.90 -1.67 -3.87
CA GLY A 57 24.10 -0.23 -3.85
C GLY A 57 22.90 0.56 -3.34
N THR A 58 23.05 1.88 -3.34
CA THR A 58 22.06 2.81 -2.79
C THR A 58 21.69 3.89 -3.79
N LEU A 59 20.42 3.95 -4.19
CA LEU A 59 19.86 5.03 -4.99
C LEU A 59 19.16 6.04 -4.07
N GLN A 60 19.56 7.31 -4.13
CA GLN A 60 19.07 8.38 -3.27
C GLN A 60 18.33 9.45 -4.06
N ASN A 61 17.34 10.07 -3.42
CA ASN A 61 16.52 11.15 -3.97
C ASN A 61 16.04 10.89 -5.41
N ALA A 62 15.59 9.67 -5.70
CA ALA A 62 14.99 9.38 -7.00
C ALA A 62 13.66 10.15 -7.11
N GLY A 63 13.46 10.86 -8.22
CA GLY A 63 12.21 11.57 -8.52
C GLY A 63 11.10 10.60 -8.91
N ALA A 64 10.37 10.91 -9.98
CA ALA A 64 9.39 9.99 -10.54
C ALA A 64 10.11 8.74 -11.06
N PHE A 65 9.72 7.56 -10.59
CA PHE A 65 10.38 6.29 -10.89
C PHE A 65 9.44 5.36 -11.63
N LEU A 66 9.85 4.96 -12.83
CA LEU A 66 9.10 4.10 -13.72
C LEU A 66 9.94 2.89 -14.13
N ILE A 67 9.39 1.69 -13.90
CA ILE A 67 9.85 0.48 -14.59
C ILE A 67 8.84 0.22 -15.70
N GLU A 68 9.28 0.34 -16.94
CA GLU A 68 8.43 0.14 -18.10
C GLU A 68 8.13 -1.35 -18.33
N THR A 69 7.14 -1.64 -19.17
CA THR A 69 6.85 -3.01 -19.59
C THR A 69 8.07 -3.62 -20.28
N GLY A 70 8.49 -4.79 -19.81
CA GLY A 70 9.71 -5.47 -20.27
C GLY A 70 10.98 -5.05 -19.52
N GLY A 71 10.94 -3.96 -18.75
CA GLY A 71 12.02 -3.55 -17.86
C GLY A 71 12.17 -4.47 -16.66
N VAL A 72 13.41 -4.63 -16.19
CA VAL A 72 13.77 -5.44 -15.02
C VAL A 72 14.63 -4.60 -14.08
N LEU A 73 14.16 -4.42 -12.85
CA LEU A 73 14.97 -3.85 -11.77
C LEU A 73 15.31 -4.94 -10.75
N ASP A 74 16.60 -5.21 -10.58
CA ASP A 74 17.11 -5.94 -9.43
C ASP A 74 17.50 -4.95 -8.32
N ALA A 75 16.60 -4.81 -7.35
CA ALA A 75 16.68 -3.77 -6.33
C ALA A 75 17.52 -4.19 -5.11
N GLN A 76 18.35 -5.22 -5.17
CA GLN A 76 19.21 -5.64 -4.05
C GLN A 76 20.04 -4.46 -3.55
N GLY A 77 19.79 -4.01 -2.31
CA GLY A 77 20.35 -2.76 -1.81
C GLY A 77 19.25 -1.84 -1.24
N SER A 78 19.39 -0.52 -1.43
CA SER A 78 18.40 0.46 -0.99
C SER A 78 18.02 1.47 -2.07
N ILE A 79 16.74 1.88 -2.05
CA ILE A 79 16.18 2.89 -2.94
C ILE A 79 15.38 3.88 -2.11
N GLN A 80 15.73 5.16 -2.21
CA GLN A 80 14.96 6.28 -1.68
C GLN A 80 14.21 6.98 -2.83
N LEU A 81 12.90 7.01 -2.71
CA LEU A 81 11.93 7.49 -3.69
C LEU A 81 11.24 8.73 -3.13
N GLY A 82 11.47 9.86 -3.78
CA GLY A 82 10.92 11.15 -3.40
C GLY A 82 9.64 11.54 -4.13
N SER A 83 9.18 10.75 -5.11
CA SER A 83 7.96 11.04 -5.89
C SER A 83 7.20 9.76 -6.27
N ASP A 84 6.39 9.83 -7.33
CA ASP A 84 5.61 8.70 -7.87
C ASP A 84 6.50 7.48 -8.17
N PHE A 85 6.00 6.30 -7.84
CA PHE A 85 6.61 5.02 -8.20
C PHE A 85 5.60 4.15 -8.94
N ARG A 86 5.98 3.73 -10.15
CA ARG A 86 5.17 2.84 -10.98
C ARG A 86 6.03 1.73 -11.54
N ASN A 87 5.71 0.50 -11.14
CA ASN A 87 6.27 -0.68 -11.78
C ASN A 87 5.25 -1.29 -12.76
N GLN A 88 5.58 -1.28 -14.05
CA GLN A 88 4.86 -1.95 -15.15
C GLN A 88 5.65 -3.13 -15.74
N GLY A 89 6.85 -3.39 -15.21
CA GLY A 89 7.74 -4.48 -15.60
C GLY A 89 7.98 -5.47 -14.44
N SER A 90 9.23 -5.90 -14.27
CA SER A 90 9.65 -6.80 -13.21
C SER A 90 10.47 -6.08 -12.15
N LEU A 91 10.14 -6.32 -10.88
CA LEU A 91 10.86 -5.79 -9.72
C LEU A 91 11.29 -6.95 -8.82
N ASN A 92 12.60 -7.13 -8.64
CA ASN A 92 13.16 -8.03 -7.63
C ASN A 92 13.59 -7.23 -6.40
N ALA A 93 12.66 -7.08 -5.45
CA ALA A 93 12.86 -6.28 -4.22
C ALA A 93 12.85 -7.13 -2.93
N ALA A 94 12.80 -8.45 -3.02
CA ALA A 94 12.54 -9.32 -1.87
C ALA A 94 13.58 -9.21 -0.73
N ALA A 95 14.80 -8.77 -1.03
CA ALA A 95 15.87 -8.51 -0.07
C ALA A 95 16.34 -7.03 -0.08
N SER A 96 15.51 -6.11 -0.58
CA SER A 96 15.81 -4.69 -0.66
C SER A 96 15.17 -3.85 0.44
N THR A 97 15.69 -2.63 0.58
CA THR A 97 15.09 -1.58 1.41
C THR A 97 14.54 -0.47 0.52
N MET A 98 13.22 -0.24 0.56
CA MET A 98 12.58 0.84 -0.19
C MET A 98 12.05 1.89 0.78
N VAL A 99 12.42 3.15 0.53
CA VAL A 99 12.02 4.31 1.34
C VAL A 99 11.26 5.29 0.46
N PHE A 100 9.99 5.51 0.78
CA PHE A 100 9.14 6.51 0.17
C PHE A 100 9.04 7.69 1.11
N ASP A 101 9.68 8.82 0.81
CA ASP A 101 9.70 9.98 1.71
C ASP A 101 9.04 11.25 1.15
N GLY A 102 8.68 11.21 -0.14
CA GLY A 102 8.06 12.34 -0.82
C GLY A 102 8.95 13.58 -0.92
N SER A 103 10.26 13.44 -0.72
CA SER A 103 11.23 14.56 -0.69
C SER A 103 11.30 15.37 -1.99
N CYS A 104 10.93 14.74 -3.12
CA CYS A 104 10.93 15.33 -4.45
C CYS A 104 9.54 15.83 -4.87
N ALA A 105 8.55 15.71 -4.00
CA ALA A 105 7.18 16.14 -4.24
C ALA A 105 6.90 17.48 -3.58
N ALA A 106 5.94 18.22 -4.12
CA ALA A 106 5.44 19.42 -3.46
C ALA A 106 4.82 19.07 -2.09
N PRO A 107 4.85 19.98 -1.11
CA PRO A 107 4.19 19.78 0.18
C PRO A 107 2.72 19.40 0.04
N GLY A 108 2.27 18.38 0.77
CA GLY A 108 0.91 17.86 0.70
C GLY A 108 0.53 17.17 -0.61
N ALA A 109 1.48 16.91 -1.52
CA ALA A 109 1.19 16.22 -2.77
C ALA A 109 0.70 14.79 -2.55
N SER A 110 -0.09 14.32 -3.52
CA SER A 110 -0.53 12.93 -3.59
C SER A 110 0.39 12.16 -4.54
N LEU A 111 1.00 11.09 -4.04
CA LEU A 111 2.00 10.27 -4.70
C LEU A 111 1.44 8.86 -4.92
N THR A 112 1.55 8.36 -6.13
CA THR A 112 1.13 7.02 -6.52
C THR A 112 2.26 6.02 -6.30
N VAL A 113 1.93 4.87 -5.69
CA VAL A 113 2.89 3.77 -5.47
C VAL A 113 2.26 2.48 -5.95
N SER A 114 2.74 1.95 -7.08
CA SER A 114 2.13 0.81 -7.76
C SER A 114 3.15 -0.23 -8.23
N GLY A 115 2.73 -1.50 -8.23
CA GLY A 115 3.49 -2.63 -8.78
C GLY A 115 4.58 -3.18 -7.85
N ILE A 116 4.50 -2.89 -6.54
CA ILE A 116 5.31 -3.53 -5.50
C ILE A 116 4.56 -4.74 -4.98
N THR A 117 5.22 -5.90 -4.94
CA THR A 117 4.63 -7.16 -4.48
C THR A 117 5.30 -7.72 -3.24
N THR A 118 6.63 -7.67 -3.16
CA THR A 118 7.40 -8.17 -2.01
C THR A 118 8.67 -7.36 -1.80
N VAL A 119 8.94 -6.98 -0.55
CA VAL A 119 10.11 -6.19 -0.15
C VAL A 119 10.59 -6.60 1.25
N ALA A 120 11.89 -6.50 1.53
CA ALA A 120 12.39 -6.78 2.87
C ALA A 120 12.05 -5.66 3.84
N ASN A 121 12.48 -4.44 3.56
CA ASN A 121 12.20 -3.29 4.41
C ASN A 121 11.47 -2.21 3.61
N LEU A 122 10.34 -1.75 4.16
CA LEU A 122 9.51 -0.73 3.54
C LEU A 122 9.29 0.41 4.50
N THR A 123 9.67 1.60 4.09
CA THR A 123 9.45 2.82 4.85
C THR A 123 8.57 3.76 4.04
N PHE A 124 7.47 4.22 4.62
CA PHE A 124 6.79 5.43 4.17
C PHE A 124 7.02 6.51 5.21
N SER A 125 7.58 7.63 4.77
CA SER A 125 7.84 8.80 5.58
C SER A 125 7.24 10.03 4.91
N SER A 126 6.83 11.01 5.71
CA SER A 126 6.36 12.29 5.21
C SER A 126 6.76 13.38 6.18
N SER A 127 7.55 14.34 5.70
CA SER A 127 7.91 15.55 6.45
C SER A 127 6.94 16.71 6.21
N SER A 128 6.14 16.66 5.13
CA SER A 128 5.31 17.78 4.66
C SER A 128 3.87 17.39 4.34
N GLY A 129 3.39 16.29 4.92
CA GLY A 129 1.99 15.84 4.84
C GLY A 129 1.63 15.16 3.52
N GLN A 130 2.59 14.56 2.82
CA GLN A 130 2.35 13.85 1.58
C GLN A 130 1.37 12.67 1.79
N SER A 131 0.59 12.38 0.74
CA SER A 131 -0.34 11.25 0.72
C SER A 131 0.09 10.20 -0.29
N PHE A 132 0.33 8.98 0.17
CA PHE A 132 0.68 7.85 -0.69
C PHE A 132 -0.58 7.06 -1.07
N VAL A 133 -0.82 6.95 -2.37
CA VAL A 133 -1.97 6.27 -2.98
C VAL A 133 -1.52 4.93 -3.51
N LEU A 134 -2.00 3.85 -2.88
CA LEU A 134 -1.82 2.48 -3.34
C LEU A 134 -2.94 2.11 -4.33
N PRO A 135 -2.67 1.25 -5.33
CA PRO A 135 -3.72 0.77 -6.20
C PRO A 135 -4.80 -0.02 -5.43
N ASN A 136 -5.98 -0.10 -6.03
CA ASN A 136 -7.11 -0.85 -5.50
C ASN A 136 -6.72 -2.34 -5.35
N GLY A 137 -6.91 -2.90 -4.15
CA GLY A 137 -6.58 -4.30 -3.86
C GLY A 137 -5.07 -4.61 -3.83
N ALA A 138 -4.20 -3.60 -3.72
CA ALA A 138 -2.77 -3.82 -3.63
C ALA A 138 -2.42 -4.71 -2.42
N ASN A 139 -1.55 -5.69 -2.62
CA ASN A 139 -1.00 -6.48 -1.52
C ASN A 139 0.53 -6.41 -1.55
N ILE A 140 1.11 -5.75 -0.56
CA ILE A 140 2.56 -5.61 -0.42
C ILE A 140 3.01 -6.50 0.73
N VAL A 141 3.84 -7.49 0.42
CA VAL A 141 4.44 -8.38 1.41
C VAL A 141 5.73 -7.76 1.95
N VAL A 142 5.81 -7.53 3.25
CA VAL A 142 6.98 -6.98 3.94
C VAL A 142 7.58 -8.05 4.84
N THR A 143 8.79 -8.52 4.53
CA THR A 143 9.40 -9.66 5.25
C THR A 143 10.27 -9.25 6.44
N GLY A 144 10.75 -8.01 6.49
CA GLY A 144 11.55 -7.42 7.56
C GLY A 144 10.77 -6.32 8.28
N ASN A 145 11.08 -5.05 8.00
CA ASN A 145 10.50 -3.93 8.75
C ASN A 145 9.54 -3.09 7.90
N LEU A 146 8.35 -2.81 8.43
CA LEU A 146 7.42 -1.81 7.93
C LEU A 146 7.46 -0.58 8.84
N VAL A 147 7.93 0.55 8.32
CA VAL A 147 8.00 1.82 9.05
C VAL A 147 7.08 2.84 8.39
N LEU A 148 6.11 3.34 9.14
CA LEU A 148 5.18 4.38 8.70
C LEU A 148 5.36 5.59 9.63
N GLN A 149 5.86 6.71 9.09
CA GLN A 149 6.23 7.86 9.92
C GLN A 149 5.77 9.19 9.31
N GLY A 150 4.94 9.91 10.03
CA GLY A 150 4.62 11.31 9.76
C GLY A 150 5.19 12.25 10.83
N GLN A 151 5.11 13.55 10.57
CA GLN A 151 5.48 14.58 11.54
C GLN A 151 4.28 14.97 12.43
N PRO A 152 4.52 15.41 13.68
CA PRO A 152 3.46 15.99 14.51
C PRO A 152 2.79 17.18 13.79
N GLY A 153 1.46 17.15 13.69
CA GLY A 153 0.68 18.17 12.97
C GLY A 153 0.61 17.98 11.45
N GLN A 154 1.42 17.09 10.87
CA GLN A 154 1.36 16.69 9.46
C GLN A 154 1.46 15.16 9.34
N PRO A 155 0.36 14.46 9.68
CA PRO A 155 0.37 13.00 9.67
C PRO A 155 0.58 12.46 8.26
N LEU A 156 1.33 11.37 8.16
CA LEU A 156 1.48 10.58 6.95
C LEU A 156 0.12 10.01 6.54
N GLN A 157 -0.29 10.26 5.30
CA GLN A 157 -1.54 9.71 4.76
C GLN A 157 -1.23 8.56 3.82
N ILE A 158 -1.79 7.37 4.06
CA ILE A 158 -1.76 6.28 3.08
C ILE A 158 -3.18 5.88 2.77
N THR A 159 -3.53 5.91 1.48
CA THR A 159 -4.87 5.63 1.00
C THR A 159 -4.84 4.60 -0.11
N SER A 160 -5.88 3.76 -0.19
CA SER A 160 -6.09 2.90 -1.35
C SER A 160 -7.00 3.60 -2.36
N ALA A 161 -6.70 3.44 -3.65
CA ALA A 161 -7.60 3.87 -4.73
C ALA A 161 -8.98 3.17 -4.57
N SER A 162 -10.06 3.89 -4.88
CA SER A 162 -11.44 3.45 -4.60
C SER A 162 -11.72 1.98 -4.99
N GLY A 163 -12.28 1.22 -4.05
CA GLY A 163 -12.69 -0.17 -4.25
C GLY A 163 -12.24 -1.09 -3.11
N GLN A 164 -11.50 -2.15 -3.44
CA GLN A 164 -10.94 -3.10 -2.49
C GLN A 164 -9.82 -2.46 -1.69
N PRO A 165 -9.71 -2.77 -0.39
CA PRO A 165 -8.66 -2.25 0.45
C PRO A 165 -7.29 -2.73 0.01
N ALA A 166 -6.28 -1.89 0.18
CA ALA A 166 -4.88 -2.30 0.08
C ALA A 166 -4.41 -2.91 1.42
N THR A 167 -3.50 -3.87 1.35
CA THR A 167 -3.01 -4.61 2.52
C THR A 167 -1.48 -4.67 2.54
N PHE A 168 -0.91 -4.42 3.71
CA PHE A 168 0.48 -4.78 4.01
C PHE A 168 0.51 -6.13 4.70
N THR A 169 0.93 -7.18 4.00
CA THR A 169 1.09 -8.52 4.59
C THR A 169 2.47 -8.62 5.22
N LEU A 170 2.53 -9.03 6.49
CA LEU A 170 3.78 -9.14 7.23
C LEU A 170 4.32 -10.57 7.15
N GLY A 171 5.61 -10.71 6.85
CA GLY A 171 6.33 -11.98 6.93
C GLY A 171 6.58 -12.43 8.37
N PRO A 172 7.03 -13.68 8.58
CA PRO A 172 7.36 -14.17 9.91
C PRO A 172 8.46 -13.33 10.57
N GLY A 173 8.19 -12.81 11.77
CA GLY A 173 9.13 -11.96 12.51
C GLY A 173 9.20 -10.51 12.04
N ALA A 174 8.43 -10.12 11.02
CA ALA A 174 8.39 -8.76 10.53
C ALA A 174 7.88 -7.79 11.61
N GLN A 175 8.47 -6.60 11.66
CA GLN A 175 8.17 -5.57 12.66
C GLN A 175 7.42 -4.40 12.03
N VAL A 176 6.51 -3.79 12.81
CA VAL A 176 5.77 -2.60 12.38
C VAL A 176 6.01 -1.47 13.34
N THR A 177 6.40 -0.31 12.81
CA THR A 177 6.47 0.95 13.54
C THR A 177 5.56 1.97 12.90
N GLN A 178 4.65 2.56 13.66
CA GLN A 178 3.74 3.60 13.19
C GLN A 178 3.81 4.82 14.10
N GLN A 179 4.00 6.00 13.51
CA GLN A 179 4.02 7.27 14.23
C GLN A 179 3.35 8.36 13.39
N ASN A 180 2.33 9.04 13.93
CA ASN A 180 1.57 10.09 13.23
C ASN A 180 1.08 9.66 11.83
N VAL A 181 0.34 8.55 11.75
CA VAL A 181 -0.11 7.96 10.48
C VAL A 181 -1.63 7.93 10.42
N ASN A 182 -2.19 8.19 9.25
CA ASN A 182 -3.59 7.97 8.93
C ASN A 182 -3.69 7.00 7.75
N LEU A 183 -4.37 5.87 7.98
CA LEU A 183 -4.58 4.82 6.99
C LEU A 183 -6.05 4.85 6.54
N VAL A 184 -6.29 5.03 5.25
CA VAL A 184 -7.64 5.13 4.68
C VAL A 184 -7.88 3.98 3.70
N ASN A 185 -8.74 3.02 4.06
CA ASN A 185 -8.96 1.80 3.29
C ASN A 185 -7.67 0.99 3.06
N VAL A 186 -6.76 1.04 4.03
CA VAL A 186 -5.48 0.34 4.04
C VAL A 186 -5.36 -0.42 5.36
N TYR A 187 -5.00 -1.70 5.29
CA TYR A 187 -4.84 -2.56 6.47
C TYR A 187 -3.43 -3.12 6.57
N ILE A 188 -3.00 -3.41 7.78
CA ILE A 188 -1.78 -4.18 8.05
C ILE A 188 -2.20 -5.54 8.57
N GLY A 189 -1.72 -6.60 7.93
CA GLY A 189 -2.17 -7.97 8.13
C GLY A 189 -3.42 -8.29 7.32
N THR A 190 -4.20 -9.26 7.82
CA THR A 190 -5.43 -9.69 7.16
C THR A 190 -6.48 -8.59 7.23
N PRO A 191 -7.10 -8.21 6.09
CA PRO A 191 -8.19 -7.25 6.13
C PRO A 191 -9.35 -7.84 6.93
N PRO A 192 -10.13 -7.02 7.65
CA PRO A 192 -11.35 -7.49 8.30
C PRO A 192 -12.25 -8.10 7.23
N SER A 193 -12.64 -9.37 7.42
CA SER A 193 -13.51 -10.07 6.47
C SER A 193 -14.82 -9.30 6.33
N ALA A 194 -15.08 -8.75 5.14
CA ALA A 194 -16.34 -8.11 4.79
C ALA A 194 -17.43 -9.14 4.44
N ALA A 195 -17.13 -10.45 4.51
CA ALA A 195 -18.17 -11.46 4.39
C ALA A 195 -19.11 -11.33 5.59
N PRO A 196 -20.44 -11.17 5.39
CA PRO A 196 -21.37 -11.27 6.49
C PRO A 196 -21.14 -12.65 7.12
N VAL A 197 -20.65 -12.66 8.36
CA VAL A 197 -20.63 -13.89 9.15
C VAL A 197 -22.10 -14.30 9.23
N ALA A 198 -22.45 -15.35 8.50
CA ALA A 198 -23.76 -15.95 8.60
C ALA A 198 -23.87 -16.47 10.03
N VAL A 199 -24.44 -15.65 10.92
CA VAL A 199 -24.88 -16.13 12.22
C VAL A 199 -25.87 -17.23 11.88
N PRO A 200 -25.64 -18.49 12.29
CA PRO A 200 -26.64 -19.51 12.14
C PRO A 200 -27.81 -19.07 13.02
N VAL A 201 -28.77 -18.34 12.44
CA VAL A 201 -30.11 -18.27 12.97
C VAL A 201 -30.58 -19.71 12.95
N SER A 202 -30.58 -20.33 14.13
CA SER A 202 -31.21 -21.62 14.36
C SER A 202 -32.60 -21.52 13.75
N GLY A 203 -32.76 -22.18 12.60
CA GLY A 203 -33.96 -22.04 11.80
C GLY A 203 -35.19 -22.28 12.67
N LEU A 204 -36.29 -21.63 12.29
CA LEU A 204 -37.63 -21.66 12.90
C LEU A 204 -38.14 -23.05 13.35
N GLY A 205 -37.46 -24.14 12.99
CA GLY A 205 -37.75 -25.49 13.44
C GLY A 205 -37.66 -25.70 14.95
N TRP A 206 -36.74 -25.07 15.68
CA TRP A 206 -36.61 -25.31 17.13
C TRP A 206 -37.70 -24.60 17.94
N THR A 207 -38.03 -23.37 17.57
CA THR A 207 -39.14 -22.62 18.17
C THR A 207 -40.49 -23.25 17.82
N ALA A 208 -40.68 -23.73 16.59
CA ALA A 208 -41.88 -24.47 16.20
C ALA A 208 -42.00 -25.81 16.96
N SER A 209 -40.89 -26.53 17.16
CA SER A 209 -40.88 -27.79 17.93
C SER A 209 -41.22 -27.57 19.41
N LEU A 210 -40.67 -26.51 20.02
CA LEU A 210 -40.96 -26.17 21.41
C LEU A 210 -42.42 -25.72 21.60
N ALA A 211 -42.96 -24.94 20.67
CA ALA A 211 -44.37 -24.53 20.67
C ALA A 211 -45.31 -25.74 20.53
N LEU A 212 -44.95 -26.71 19.67
CA LEU A 212 -45.74 -27.94 19.50
C LEU A 212 -45.73 -28.79 20.77
N LEU A 213 -44.56 -28.97 21.41
CA LEU A 213 -44.43 -29.69 22.68
C LEU A 213 -45.25 -29.06 23.80
N LEU A 214 -45.22 -27.74 23.92
CA LEU A 214 -46.02 -27.01 24.92
C LEU A 214 -47.53 -27.12 24.65
N SER A 215 -47.93 -27.12 23.37
CA SER A 215 -49.34 -27.33 23.00
C SER A 215 -49.84 -28.73 23.36
N LEU A 216 -49.02 -29.77 23.16
CA LEU A 216 -49.35 -31.15 23.50
C LEU A 216 -49.43 -31.37 25.02
N LEU A 217 -48.51 -30.75 25.78
CA LEU A 217 -48.52 -30.80 27.24
C LEU A 217 -49.77 -30.12 27.84
N SER A 218 -50.20 -28.99 27.29
CA SER A 218 -51.40 -28.30 27.77
C SER A 218 -52.69 -29.08 27.48
N TRP A 219 -52.79 -29.77 26.34
CA TRP A 219 -53.91 -30.68 26.06
C TRP A 219 -53.92 -31.92 26.95
N GLY A 220 -52.77 -32.49 27.29
CA GLY A 220 -52.67 -33.59 28.25
C GLY A 220 -53.12 -33.20 29.67
N ALA A 221 -52.76 -32.00 30.12
CA ALA A 221 -53.18 -31.46 31.42
C ALA A 221 -54.70 -31.18 31.48
N LEU A 222 -55.27 -30.63 30.41
CA LEU A 222 -56.72 -30.34 30.33
C LEU A 222 -57.58 -31.62 30.30
N ARG A 223 -57.14 -32.67 29.61
CA ARG A 223 -57.85 -33.97 29.62
C ARG A 223 -57.80 -34.65 30.98
N SER A 224 -56.68 -34.57 31.67
CA SER A 224 -56.52 -35.15 33.02
C SER A 224 -57.38 -34.45 34.08
N ALA A 225 -57.60 -33.13 33.93
CA ALA A 225 -58.49 -32.37 34.82
C ALA A 225 -59.98 -32.73 34.62
N ARG A 226 -60.42 -32.94 33.37
CA ARG A 226 -61.80 -33.34 33.05
C ARG A 226 -62.17 -34.73 33.55
N ILE A 227 -61.23 -35.68 33.57
CA ILE A 227 -61.50 -37.04 34.07
C ILE A 227 -61.66 -37.03 35.60
N ARG A 228 -60.90 -36.20 36.32
CA ARG A 228 -61.03 -36.07 37.78
C ARG A 228 -62.33 -35.40 38.24
N SER A 229 -62.95 -34.55 37.42
CA SER A 229 -64.23 -33.93 37.77
C SER A 229 -65.42 -34.90 37.64
N PHE A 230 -65.35 -35.91 36.77
CA PHE A 230 -66.42 -36.91 36.60
C PHE A 230 -66.45 -37.97 37.71
N LEU A 231 -65.33 -38.20 38.41
CA LEU A 231 -65.27 -39.15 39.53
C LEU A 231 -65.74 -38.56 40.88
N ARG A 232 -66.13 -37.28 40.92
CA ARG A 232 -66.56 -36.60 42.16
C ARG A 232 -68.07 -36.37 42.27
N THR A 233 -68.83 -36.81 41.28
CA THR A 233 -70.30 -36.72 41.26
C THR A 233 -70.90 -38.07 40.92
N GLN A 234 -70.80 -39.02 41.83
CA GLN A 234 -71.83 -40.04 41.98
C GLN A 234 -72.24 -40.07 43.45
N PRO A 235 -73.55 -39.94 43.75
CA PRO A 235 -74.09 -39.91 45.11
C PRO A 235 -74.02 -41.28 45.80
#